data_AF-A0A2W4M1F5-F1
#
_entry.id   AF-A0A2W4M1F5-F1
#
_cell.length_a   1.000
_cell.length_b   1.000
_cell.length_c   1.000
_cell.angle_alpha   90.00
_cell.angle_beta   90.00
_cell.angle_gamma   90.00
#
_symmetry.space_group_name_H-M   'P 1'
#
loop_
_entity.id
_entity.type
_entity.pdbx_description
1 polymer ?
#
loop_
_entity_poly.entity_id
_entity_poly.type
_entity_poly.pdbx_seq_one_letter_code
_entity_poly.pdbx_strand_id
1 'polypeptide(L)'
;MHRLRLLPALVAGFAIGLGCGGAEPVVQRPSEVPRAEAGPRPARARAKARHGPPEERPSAPPTEPVEIDPTEIVFALRGREADVEACRREPRKRGLIQLAWGIDRDGAVEDVEVQRSTVGDPDVERCLVEHVSSLRFNRAAEARTARWTFVFGLEGEPPSKKKKNKAWRSKKRRRSARAERGVAIESSSPGWLEPDAIDSVVQSGYRLYAHCYRDGLARNPRLGGAVRLRFVIGRDGSVQQVRDGGSDLPDPRVIDCVAQTFFALRFPRPERGHVHVLYRRKFHPGLLPRRGEGGNSAGAPPPPSPPADFPPLVTPQRRDRG
;
A
#
# COMPACT_ATOMS: atom_id res chain seq x y z
N MET A 1 -41.77 21.97 -26.48
CA MET A 1 -41.95 22.12 -27.95
C MET A 1 -40.75 22.94 -28.42
N HIS A 2 -39.80 22.51 -29.24
CA HIS A 2 -39.82 21.64 -30.43
C HIS A 2 -38.69 20.60 -30.42
N ARG A 3 -39.02 19.42 -30.97
CA ARG A 3 -38.10 18.40 -31.45
C ARG A 3 -37.66 18.76 -32.87
N LEU A 4 -36.42 18.45 -33.25
CA LEU A 4 -36.14 17.99 -34.61
C LEU A 4 -35.00 16.96 -34.59
N ARG A 5 -35.33 15.76 -35.08
CA ARG A 5 -34.45 14.61 -35.34
C ARG A 5 -33.96 14.71 -36.80
N LEU A 6 -32.77 14.18 -37.11
CA LEU A 6 -32.56 13.09 -38.10
C LEU A 6 -31.04 12.80 -38.28
N LEU A 7 -30.72 11.50 -38.22
CA LEU A 7 -29.44 10.82 -38.52
C LEU A 7 -29.35 10.48 -40.04
N PRO A 8 -28.50 9.55 -40.51
CA PRO A 8 -27.09 9.71 -40.90
C PRO A 8 -26.86 9.31 -42.39
N ALA A 9 -25.68 9.54 -42.97
CA ALA A 9 -25.31 9.00 -44.28
C ALA A 9 -23.99 8.23 -44.24
N LEU A 10 -24.12 6.91 -44.38
CA LEU A 10 -23.08 5.96 -44.77
C LEU A 10 -22.58 6.27 -46.19
N VAL A 11 -21.27 6.20 -46.42
CA VAL A 11 -20.71 5.93 -47.75
C VAL A 11 -19.73 4.78 -47.62
N ALA A 12 -20.17 3.63 -48.13
CA ALA A 12 -19.33 2.49 -48.45
C ALA A 12 -18.79 2.68 -49.89
N GLY A 13 -17.47 2.59 -50.05
CA GLY A 13 -16.78 2.62 -51.34
C GLY A 13 -15.99 1.33 -51.52
N PHE A 14 -16.50 0.49 -52.42
CA PHE A 14 -15.93 -0.77 -52.92
C PHE A 14 -15.02 -0.46 -54.10
N ALA A 15 -13.85 -1.12 -54.24
CA ALA A 15 -13.39 -1.73 -55.49
C ALA A 15 -11.93 -2.25 -55.47
N ILE A 16 -11.80 -3.58 -55.63
CA ILE A 16 -11.05 -4.33 -56.64
C ILE A 16 -9.51 -4.19 -56.70
N GLY A 17 -8.82 -5.34 -56.61
CA GLY A 17 -7.66 -5.59 -57.47
C GLY A 17 -6.61 -6.61 -57.00
N LEU A 18 -6.62 -7.78 -57.65
CA LEU A 18 -5.48 -8.65 -58.00
C LEU A 18 -4.98 -9.66 -56.96
N GLY A 19 -5.29 -10.93 -57.26
CA GLY A 19 -4.70 -12.09 -56.63
C GLY A 19 -3.44 -12.61 -57.32
N CYS A 20 -2.70 -13.41 -56.55
CA CYS A 20 -1.81 -14.52 -56.93
C CYS A 20 -1.98 -15.50 -55.75
N GLY A 21 -2.43 -16.74 -55.88
CA GLY A 21 -1.84 -17.81 -56.68
C GLY A 21 -0.86 -18.59 -55.80
N GLY A 22 -1.31 -19.64 -55.10
CA GLY A 22 -0.45 -20.47 -54.24
C GLY A 22 -1.17 -21.67 -53.59
N ALA A 23 -1.00 -22.83 -54.22
CA ALA A 23 -1.51 -24.20 -53.96
C ALA A 23 -1.79 -24.65 -52.50
N GLU A 24 -2.94 -25.31 -52.32
CA GLU A 24 -3.27 -26.18 -51.18
C GLU A 24 -2.60 -27.58 -51.32
N PRO A 25 -2.13 -28.20 -50.21
CA PRO A 25 -1.73 -29.60 -50.21
C PRO A 25 -2.94 -30.54 -50.00
N VAL A 26 -2.98 -31.55 -50.88
CA VAL A 26 -3.96 -32.64 -50.97
C VAL A 26 -3.99 -33.52 -49.72
N VAL A 27 -5.19 -33.73 -49.21
CA VAL A 27 -5.57 -34.73 -48.19
C VAL A 27 -5.41 -36.14 -48.77
N GLN A 28 -4.54 -36.97 -48.19
CA GLN A 28 -4.50 -38.42 -48.45
C GLN A 28 -5.25 -39.18 -47.36
N ARG A 29 -6.34 -39.85 -47.76
CA ARG A 29 -7.05 -40.87 -46.96
C ARG A 29 -6.25 -42.18 -46.97
N PRO A 30 -6.02 -42.82 -45.83
CA PRO A 30 -5.60 -44.22 -45.80
C PRO A 30 -6.78 -45.16 -46.06
N SER A 31 -6.50 -46.17 -46.89
CA SER A 31 -7.39 -47.20 -47.43
C SER A 31 -8.08 -48.10 -46.39
N GLU A 32 -9.29 -48.54 -46.75
CA GLU A 32 -10.07 -49.60 -46.11
C GLU A 32 -9.33 -50.95 -46.08
N VAL A 33 -9.41 -51.63 -44.92
CA VAL A 33 -8.98 -53.02 -44.72
C VAL A 33 -10.21 -53.92 -44.67
N PRO A 34 -10.19 -55.15 -45.22
CA PRO A 34 -11.39 -55.96 -45.39
C PRO A 34 -11.94 -56.52 -44.06
N ARG A 35 -13.27 -56.68 -44.08
CA ARG A 35 -14.12 -57.20 -43.01
C ARG A 35 -13.89 -58.70 -42.81
N ALA A 36 -13.38 -59.10 -41.64
CA ALA A 36 -13.37 -60.49 -41.19
C ALA A 36 -14.67 -60.84 -40.47
N GLU A 37 -15.23 -62.00 -40.80
CA GLU A 37 -16.50 -62.53 -40.32
C GLU A 37 -16.52 -62.84 -38.82
N ALA A 38 -17.69 -62.67 -38.21
CA ALA A 38 -17.95 -62.88 -36.79
C ALA A 38 -18.31 -64.36 -36.52
N GLY A 39 -17.46 -65.04 -35.73
CA GLY A 39 -17.84 -66.28 -35.04
C GLY A 39 -18.64 -66.00 -33.75
N PRO A 40 -19.47 -66.94 -33.28
CA PRO A 40 -20.36 -66.71 -32.13
C PRO A 40 -19.57 -66.64 -30.82
N ARG A 41 -19.70 -65.52 -30.09
CA ARG A 41 -19.18 -65.34 -28.73
C ARG A 41 -20.14 -65.93 -27.69
N PRO A 42 -19.66 -66.65 -26.66
CA PRO A 42 -20.49 -67.13 -25.57
C PRO A 42 -20.98 -65.97 -24.69
N ALA A 43 -22.23 -66.10 -24.22
CA ALA A 43 -22.89 -65.14 -23.36
C ALA A 43 -22.11 -64.93 -22.05
N ARG A 44 -21.50 -63.74 -21.89
CA ARG A 44 -21.02 -63.26 -20.59
C ARG A 44 -22.13 -62.45 -19.92
N ALA A 45 -22.41 -62.81 -18.67
CA ALA A 45 -23.40 -62.20 -17.81
C ALA A 45 -23.22 -60.68 -17.70
N ARG A 46 -24.34 -59.95 -17.78
CA ARG A 46 -24.41 -58.50 -17.55
C ARG A 46 -24.19 -58.21 -16.07
N ALA A 47 -22.98 -57.79 -15.69
CA ALA A 47 -22.77 -57.08 -14.43
C ALA A 47 -23.19 -55.61 -14.62
N LYS A 48 -24.22 -55.18 -13.88
CA LYS A 48 -24.67 -53.78 -13.86
C LYS A 48 -23.57 -52.91 -13.23
N ALA A 49 -22.84 -52.15 -14.05
CA ALA A 49 -22.00 -51.06 -13.57
C ALA A 49 -22.90 -49.95 -13.03
N ARG A 50 -22.95 -49.81 -11.71
CA ARG A 50 -23.54 -48.66 -11.04
C ARG A 50 -22.68 -47.44 -11.37
N HIS A 51 -23.24 -46.47 -12.09
CA HIS A 51 -22.63 -45.16 -12.24
C HIS A 51 -22.75 -44.46 -10.89
N GLY A 52 -21.63 -44.33 -10.18
CA GLY A 52 -21.56 -43.43 -9.03
C GLY A 52 -21.72 -41.98 -9.49
N PRO A 53 -22.24 -41.09 -8.64
CA PRO A 53 -22.29 -39.67 -8.94
C PRO A 53 -20.88 -39.12 -9.22
N PRO A 54 -20.74 -38.03 -10.00
CA PRO A 54 -19.44 -37.45 -10.31
C PRO A 54 -18.71 -37.12 -9.01
N GLU A 55 -17.52 -37.69 -8.84
CA GLU A 55 -16.64 -37.36 -7.73
C GLU A 55 -16.26 -35.88 -7.89
N GLU A 56 -16.83 -35.06 -7.02
CA GLU A 56 -16.59 -33.62 -6.95
C GLU A 56 -15.08 -33.44 -6.72
N ARG A 57 -14.38 -32.92 -7.75
CA ARG A 57 -12.94 -32.62 -7.65
C ARG A 57 -12.74 -31.82 -6.37
N PRO A 58 -11.78 -32.16 -5.50
CA PRO A 58 -11.51 -31.38 -4.32
C PRO A 58 -11.27 -29.94 -4.77
N SER A 59 -12.18 -29.05 -4.36
CA SER A 59 -12.09 -27.62 -4.59
C SER A 59 -10.68 -27.22 -4.18
N ALA A 60 -9.94 -26.58 -5.08
CA ALA A 60 -8.66 -25.99 -4.71
C ALA A 60 -8.87 -25.20 -3.40
N PRO A 61 -7.98 -25.34 -2.40
CA PRO A 61 -8.13 -24.58 -1.16
C PRO A 61 -8.33 -23.11 -1.54
N PRO A 62 -9.28 -22.39 -0.92
CA PRO A 62 -9.51 -21.00 -1.25
C PRO A 62 -8.17 -20.28 -1.18
N THR A 63 -7.70 -19.76 -2.31
CA THR A 63 -6.47 -18.98 -2.37
C THR A 63 -6.67 -17.84 -1.39
N GLU A 64 -5.90 -17.83 -0.29
CA GLU A 64 -5.98 -16.72 0.66
C GLU A 64 -5.74 -15.42 -0.13
N PRO A 65 -6.64 -14.43 -0.03
CA PRO A 65 -6.51 -13.23 -0.83
C PRO A 65 -5.20 -12.54 -0.51
N VAL A 66 -4.39 -12.30 -1.54
CA VAL A 66 -3.06 -11.68 -1.40
C VAL A 66 -3.23 -10.26 -0.87
N GLU A 67 -2.71 -9.96 0.33
CA GLU A 67 -2.71 -8.60 0.86
C GLU A 67 -1.69 -7.72 0.09
N ILE A 68 -2.08 -6.51 -0.28
CA ILE A 68 -1.21 -5.55 -0.97
C ILE A 68 -0.13 -4.98 -0.04
N ASP A 69 1.03 -4.60 -0.59
CA ASP A 69 2.06 -3.88 0.16
C ASP A 69 1.53 -2.51 0.64
N PRO A 70 1.61 -2.19 1.94
CA PRO A 70 1.13 -0.91 2.47
C PRO A 70 1.72 0.33 1.80
N THR A 71 2.93 0.22 1.23
CA THR A 71 3.58 1.31 0.51
C THR A 71 2.81 1.66 -0.75
N GLU A 72 2.23 0.68 -1.46
CA GLU A 72 1.38 0.92 -2.64
C GLU A 72 0.12 1.71 -2.26
N ILE A 73 -0.49 1.41 -1.10
CA ILE A 73 -1.63 2.17 -0.57
C ILE A 73 -1.21 3.62 -0.29
N VAL A 74 -0.08 3.81 0.41
CA VAL A 74 0.47 5.15 0.68
C VAL A 74 0.74 5.90 -0.63
N PHE A 75 1.29 5.24 -1.65
CA PHE A 75 1.53 5.87 -2.95
C PHE A 75 0.22 6.27 -3.65
N ALA A 76 -0.82 5.43 -3.60
CA ALA A 76 -2.12 5.73 -4.20
C ALA A 76 -2.84 6.88 -3.48
N LEU A 77 -2.66 7.01 -2.16
CA LEU A 77 -3.23 8.09 -1.35
C LEU A 77 -2.49 9.43 -1.48
N ARG A 78 -1.27 9.46 -2.04
CA ARG A 78 -0.49 10.69 -2.17
C ARG A 78 -1.15 11.70 -3.08
N GLY A 79 -1.08 12.97 -2.68
CA GLY A 79 -1.68 14.09 -3.40
C GLY A 79 -3.18 14.26 -3.17
N ARG A 80 -3.80 13.36 -2.40
CA ARG A 80 -5.23 13.37 -2.02
C ARG A 80 -5.44 13.61 -0.53
N GLU A 81 -4.39 13.99 0.19
CA GLU A 81 -4.44 14.20 1.64
C GLU A 81 -5.40 15.32 2.03
N ALA A 82 -5.50 16.35 1.18
CA ALA A 82 -6.45 17.45 1.37
C ALA A 82 -7.90 16.97 1.27
N ASP A 83 -8.20 16.03 0.38
CA ASP A 83 -9.54 15.51 0.18
C ASP A 83 -9.96 14.58 1.33
N VAL A 84 -9.03 13.71 1.78
CA VAL A 84 -9.23 12.90 2.98
C VAL A 84 -9.46 13.78 4.22
N GLU A 85 -8.74 14.89 4.33
CA GLU A 85 -8.95 15.86 5.41
C GLU A 85 -10.28 16.62 5.24
N ALA A 86 -10.72 16.90 4.01
CA ALA A 86 -12.01 17.52 3.72
C ALA A 86 -13.19 16.62 4.11
N CYS A 87 -13.01 15.30 4.15
CA CYS A 87 -14.02 14.39 4.70
C CYS A 87 -14.31 14.66 6.18
N ARG A 88 -13.39 15.30 6.92
CA ARG A 88 -13.62 15.70 8.31
C ARG A 88 -14.47 16.98 8.34
N ARG A 89 -15.79 16.79 8.36
CA ARG A 89 -16.76 17.87 8.55
C ARG A 89 -16.61 18.53 9.93
N GLU A 90 -17.02 19.80 10.03
CA GLU A 90 -17.09 20.50 11.32
C GLU A 90 -18.41 20.17 12.06
N PRO A 91 -18.36 19.93 13.39
CA PRO A 91 -17.17 19.90 14.25
C PRO A 91 -16.31 18.66 14.03
N ARG A 92 -14.98 18.85 14.01
CA ARG A 92 -14.02 17.79 13.70
C ARG A 92 -14.07 16.67 14.73
N LYS A 93 -14.72 15.55 14.37
CA LYS A 93 -14.73 14.35 15.19
C LYS A 93 -13.34 13.73 15.28
N ARG A 94 -13.09 13.05 16.41
CA ARG A 94 -11.84 12.33 16.69
C ARG A 94 -12.07 10.83 16.61
N GLY A 95 -11.06 10.08 16.18
CA GLY A 95 -11.14 8.63 16.14
C GLY A 95 -10.38 8.03 14.97
N LEU A 96 -10.70 6.78 14.66
CA LEU A 96 -10.16 6.04 13.54
C LEU A 96 -11.28 5.38 12.74
N ILE A 97 -11.05 5.21 11.45
CA ILE A 97 -11.90 4.46 10.53
C ILE A 97 -10.99 3.51 9.76
N GLN A 98 -11.22 2.22 9.90
CA GLN A 98 -10.54 1.16 9.16
C GLN A 98 -11.43 0.72 8.02
N LEU A 99 -10.93 0.90 6.79
CA LEU A 99 -11.58 0.43 5.58
C LEU A 99 -10.85 -0.81 5.05
N ALA A 100 -11.62 -1.72 4.44
CA ALA A 100 -11.12 -2.84 3.68
C ALA A 100 -11.70 -2.79 2.27
N TRP A 101 -10.95 -3.21 1.25
CA TRP A 101 -11.42 -3.24 -0.13
C TRP A 101 -10.71 -4.31 -0.95
N GLY A 102 -11.36 -4.73 -2.03
CA GLY A 102 -10.79 -5.55 -3.09
C GLY A 102 -10.10 -4.70 -4.15
N ILE A 103 -9.08 -5.26 -4.78
CA ILE A 103 -8.38 -4.68 -5.91
C ILE A 103 -8.36 -5.74 -7.01
N ASP A 104 -9.00 -5.44 -8.14
CA ASP A 104 -9.02 -6.35 -9.28
C ASP A 104 -7.63 -6.47 -9.95
N ARG A 105 -7.53 -7.32 -10.97
CA ARG A 105 -6.27 -7.54 -11.68
C ARG A 105 -5.81 -6.30 -12.47
N ASP A 106 -6.73 -5.43 -12.86
CA ASP A 106 -6.46 -4.19 -13.59
C ASP A 106 -6.09 -3.03 -12.65
N GLY A 107 -6.22 -3.21 -11.34
CA GLY A 107 -5.92 -2.22 -10.31
C GLY A 107 -7.10 -1.31 -9.95
N ALA A 108 -8.33 -1.66 -10.35
CA ALA A 108 -9.53 -0.97 -9.91
C ALA A 108 -9.95 -1.43 -8.51
N VAL A 109 -10.46 -0.49 -7.71
CA VAL A 109 -10.95 -0.76 -6.36
C VAL A 109 -12.41 -1.22 -6.42
N GLU A 110 -12.70 -2.31 -5.73
CA GLU A 110 -14.02 -2.91 -5.57
C GLU A 110 -14.32 -3.19 -4.09
N ASP A 111 -15.60 -3.38 -3.76
CA ASP A 111 -16.06 -3.82 -2.43
C ASP A 111 -15.46 -3.06 -1.24
N VAL A 112 -15.53 -1.72 -1.28
CA VAL A 112 -15.03 -0.87 -0.19
C VAL A 112 -16.00 -0.93 0.99
N GLU A 113 -15.51 -1.46 2.12
CA GLU A 113 -16.30 -1.66 3.33
C GLU A 113 -15.65 -1.02 4.56
N VAL A 114 -16.48 -0.55 5.50
CA VAL A 114 -16.04 -0.07 6.81
C VAL A 114 -15.91 -1.26 7.76
N GLN A 115 -14.68 -1.69 8.03
CA GLN A 115 -14.41 -2.80 8.95
C GLN A 115 -14.54 -2.37 10.42
N ARG A 116 -14.08 -1.16 10.75
CA ARG A 116 -14.15 -0.62 12.11
C ARG A 116 -14.22 0.90 12.08
N SER A 117 -15.12 1.50 12.84
CA SER A 117 -15.20 2.96 13.02
C SER A 117 -15.36 3.30 14.49
N THR A 118 -14.50 4.18 15.01
CA THR A 118 -14.70 4.81 16.33
C THR A 118 -15.25 6.23 16.21
N VAL A 119 -15.32 6.75 14.99
CA VAL A 119 -15.90 8.07 14.70
C VAL A 119 -17.43 8.00 14.70
N GLY A 120 -17.98 6.91 14.16
CA GLY A 120 -19.42 6.63 14.13
C GLY A 120 -20.24 7.69 13.39
N ASP A 121 -19.66 8.30 12.34
CA ASP A 121 -20.31 9.32 11.54
C ASP A 121 -20.50 8.83 10.10
N PRO A 122 -21.75 8.59 9.66
CA PRO A 122 -22.02 8.01 8.35
C PRO A 122 -21.63 8.96 7.19
N ASP A 123 -21.57 10.27 7.41
CA ASP A 123 -21.15 11.21 6.37
C ASP A 123 -19.64 11.14 6.15
N VAL A 124 -18.86 11.04 7.22
CA VAL A 124 -17.41 10.88 7.16
C VAL A 124 -17.05 9.53 6.55
N GLU A 125 -17.74 8.47 6.98
CA GLU A 125 -17.56 7.11 6.44
C GLU A 125 -17.86 7.06 4.94
N ARG A 126 -19.01 7.60 4.50
CA ARG A 126 -19.37 7.65 3.08
C ARG A 126 -18.38 8.46 2.25
N CYS A 127 -17.92 9.61 2.76
CA CYS A 127 -16.91 10.41 2.08
C CYS A 127 -15.61 9.65 1.85
N LEU A 128 -15.13 8.91 2.87
CA LEU A 128 -13.90 8.12 2.73
C LEU A 128 -14.07 6.93 1.79
N VAL A 129 -15.23 6.27 1.81
CA VAL A 129 -15.55 5.17 0.90
C VAL A 129 -15.53 5.64 -0.56
N GLU A 130 -16.16 6.79 -0.85
CA GLU A 130 -16.12 7.42 -2.17
C GLU A 130 -14.69 7.80 -2.58
N HIS A 131 -13.89 8.27 -1.62
CA HIS A 131 -12.51 8.63 -1.90
C HIS A 131 -11.64 7.41 -2.21
N VAL A 132 -11.78 6.33 -1.44
CA VAL A 132 -11.03 5.07 -1.62
C VAL A 132 -11.45 4.34 -2.90
N SER A 133 -12.73 4.35 -3.27
CA SER A 133 -13.21 3.72 -4.51
C SER A 133 -12.66 4.37 -5.79
N SER A 134 -12.27 5.65 -5.70
CA SER A 134 -11.65 6.38 -6.80
C SER A 134 -10.13 6.20 -6.91
N LEU A 135 -9.52 5.41 -6.02
CA LEU A 135 -8.09 5.05 -6.10
C LEU A 135 -7.84 4.08 -7.26
N ARG A 136 -6.61 4.12 -7.77
CA ARG A 136 -6.13 3.20 -8.80
C ARG A 136 -4.77 2.66 -8.42
N PHE A 137 -4.61 1.37 -8.63
CA PHE A 137 -3.39 0.63 -8.33
C PHE A 137 -2.76 0.13 -9.63
N ASN A 138 -1.50 -0.30 -9.54
CA ASN A 138 -0.85 -0.94 -10.67
C ASN A 138 -1.46 -2.32 -10.93
N ARG A 139 -1.53 -2.71 -12.20
CA ARG A 139 -1.95 -4.05 -12.64
C ARG A 139 -1.15 -5.13 -11.91
N ALA A 140 -1.82 -6.18 -11.47
CA ALA A 140 -1.20 -7.32 -10.81
C ALA A 140 -1.60 -8.65 -11.47
N ALA A 141 -0.86 -9.71 -11.17
CA ALA A 141 -1.15 -11.05 -11.70
C ALA A 141 -2.50 -11.59 -11.17
N GLU A 142 -2.83 -11.25 -9.93
CA GLU A 142 -3.97 -11.76 -9.16
C GLU A 142 -4.72 -10.61 -8.49
N ALA A 143 -5.98 -10.85 -8.12
CA ALA A 143 -6.75 -9.92 -7.30
C ALA A 143 -6.15 -9.85 -5.89
N ARG A 144 -6.15 -8.65 -5.30
CA ARG A 144 -5.54 -8.37 -4.00
C ARG A 144 -6.55 -7.75 -3.05
N THR A 145 -6.30 -7.87 -1.76
CA THR A 145 -7.08 -7.16 -0.74
C THR A 145 -6.23 -6.11 -0.07
N ALA A 146 -6.89 -5.05 0.37
CA ALA A 146 -6.26 -3.94 1.04
C ALA A 146 -7.03 -3.58 2.30
N ARG A 147 -6.29 -3.12 3.30
CA ARG A 147 -6.84 -2.64 4.57
C ARG A 147 -6.05 -1.44 5.02
N TRP A 148 -6.74 -0.35 5.32
CA TRP A 148 -6.11 0.88 5.75
C TRP A 148 -6.88 1.54 6.88
N THR A 149 -6.14 2.13 7.82
CA THR A 149 -6.71 2.83 8.97
C THR A 149 -6.46 4.32 8.84
N PHE A 150 -7.53 5.06 8.60
CA PHE A 150 -7.54 6.51 8.67
C PHE A 150 -7.65 6.93 10.13
N VAL A 151 -6.74 7.80 10.56
CA VAL A 151 -6.70 8.36 11.92
C VAL A 151 -7.04 9.84 11.82
N PHE A 152 -8.09 10.24 12.53
CA PHE A 152 -8.60 11.59 12.61
C PHE A 152 -8.41 12.09 14.04
N GLY A 153 -7.26 12.66 14.36
CA GLY A 153 -6.97 13.16 15.71
C GLY A 153 -6.79 12.07 16.75
N LEU A 154 -5.54 11.67 16.99
CA LEU A 154 -5.21 10.74 18.06
C LEU A 154 -5.71 11.21 19.42
N GLU A 155 -6.33 10.31 20.17
CA GLU A 155 -6.58 10.52 21.60
C GLU A 155 -5.25 10.82 22.30
N GLY A 156 -5.19 11.96 22.98
CA GLY A 156 -4.09 12.28 23.88
C GLY A 156 -4.22 11.44 25.13
N GLU A 157 -3.08 11.07 25.73
CA GLU A 157 -3.09 10.40 27.03
C GLU A 157 -3.80 11.27 28.09
N PRO A 158 -4.74 10.73 28.88
CA PRO A 158 -5.25 11.45 30.04
C PRO A 158 -4.09 11.76 31.00
N PRO A 159 -4.06 12.96 31.62
CA PRO A 159 -2.96 13.35 32.50
C PRO A 159 -2.85 12.36 33.67
N SER A 160 -1.74 11.63 33.71
CA SER A 160 -1.41 10.72 34.82
C SER A 160 -1.27 11.54 36.12
N LYS A 161 -2.23 11.40 37.05
CA LYS A 161 -2.18 11.99 38.40
C LYS A 161 -1.02 11.36 39.20
N LYS A 162 0.21 11.86 39.06
CA LYS A 162 1.36 11.41 39.88
C LYS A 162 1.77 12.49 40.89
N LYS A 163 1.57 12.16 42.19
CA LYS A 163 2.11 12.89 43.34
C LYS A 163 3.63 13.03 43.21
N LYS A 164 4.14 14.25 43.41
CA LYS A 164 5.49 14.69 43.06
C LYS A 164 6.43 14.63 44.27
N ASN A 165 7.46 13.80 44.23
CA ASN A 165 8.65 13.93 45.09
C ASN A 165 9.93 14.12 44.23
N LYS A 166 10.71 15.17 44.57
CA LYS A 166 11.75 15.77 43.72
C LYS A 166 12.98 14.87 43.50
N ALA A 167 13.31 13.96 44.41
CA ALA A 167 14.46 13.05 44.31
C ALA A 167 14.33 12.02 43.16
N TRP A 168 13.10 11.66 42.78
CA TRP A 168 12.83 10.77 41.65
C TRP A 168 13.11 11.42 40.29
N ARG A 169 13.01 12.75 40.19
CA ARG A 169 13.18 13.50 38.93
C ARG A 169 14.59 13.39 38.35
N SER A 170 15.63 13.38 39.16
CA SER A 170 17.03 13.36 38.69
C SER A 170 17.42 11.97 38.13
N LYS A 171 17.00 10.89 38.81
CA LYS A 171 17.29 9.50 38.38
C LYS A 171 16.44 9.08 37.18
N LYS A 172 15.18 9.53 37.10
CA LYS A 172 14.32 9.33 35.93
C LYS A 172 14.83 10.07 34.69
N ARG A 173 15.33 11.31 34.83
CA ARG A 173 15.88 12.09 33.70
C ARG A 173 17.03 11.37 33.00
N ARG A 174 17.92 10.69 33.75
CA ARG A 174 19.04 9.93 33.18
C ARG A 174 18.59 8.63 32.49
N ARG A 175 17.57 7.93 33.00
CA ARG A 175 17.00 6.75 32.32
C ARG A 175 16.18 7.12 31.08
N SER A 176 15.41 8.20 31.12
CA SER A 176 14.69 8.73 29.96
C SER A 176 15.63 9.29 28.89
N ALA A 177 16.80 9.80 29.29
CA ALA A 177 17.86 10.25 28.38
C ALA A 177 18.54 9.07 27.63
N ARG A 178 18.56 7.86 28.22
CA ARG A 178 19.12 6.66 27.58
C ARG A 178 18.10 5.96 26.66
N ALA A 179 16.81 6.10 26.92
CA ALA A 179 15.71 5.73 26.03
C ALA A 179 15.48 6.76 24.90
N GLU A 180 16.47 7.61 24.58
CA GLU A 180 16.30 8.76 23.69
C GLU A 180 16.21 8.46 22.20
N ARG A 181 16.26 7.18 21.81
CA ARG A 181 15.94 6.73 20.46
C ARG A 181 15.21 5.39 20.53
N GLY A 182 14.19 5.26 19.69
CA GLY A 182 13.63 3.95 19.34
C GLY A 182 12.43 3.53 20.17
N VAL A 183 12.47 2.26 20.55
CA VAL A 183 11.35 1.49 21.06
C VAL A 183 11.59 1.14 22.54
N ALA A 184 10.55 1.26 23.37
CA ALA A 184 10.56 0.78 24.74
C ALA A 184 9.26 0.04 25.06
N ILE A 185 9.37 -1.13 25.69
CA ILE A 185 8.21 -1.89 26.15
C ILE A 185 7.82 -1.40 27.53
N GLU A 186 6.52 -1.20 27.76
CA GLU A 186 6.04 -0.77 29.07
C GLU A 186 6.19 -1.90 30.09
N SER A 187 6.60 -1.56 31.31
CA SER A 187 6.78 -2.55 32.38
C SER A 187 5.47 -3.25 32.79
N SER A 188 4.33 -2.65 32.48
CA SER A 188 3.00 -3.20 32.69
C SER A 188 2.46 -4.00 31.50
N SER A 189 3.27 -4.19 30.45
CA SER A 189 2.88 -4.93 29.26
C SER A 189 2.53 -6.39 29.62
N PRO A 190 1.32 -6.88 29.31
CA PRO A 190 0.94 -8.29 29.56
C PRO A 190 1.77 -9.27 28.73
N GLY A 191 2.25 -8.82 27.57
CA GLY A 191 3.08 -9.58 26.65
C GLY A 191 4.52 -9.11 26.58
N TRP A 192 5.35 -9.94 25.97
CA TRP A 192 6.73 -9.64 25.64
C TRP A 192 7.01 -9.94 24.17
N LEU A 193 7.85 -9.11 23.57
CA LEU A 193 8.44 -9.29 22.25
C LEU A 193 9.82 -8.64 22.32
N GLU A 194 10.81 -9.17 21.64
CA GLU A 194 12.17 -8.61 21.73
C GLU A 194 12.19 -7.16 21.21
N PRO A 195 12.77 -6.19 21.96
CA PRO A 195 12.82 -4.80 21.54
C PRO A 195 13.44 -4.59 20.16
N ASP A 196 14.48 -5.37 19.83
CA ASP A 196 15.17 -5.30 18.53
C ASP A 196 14.28 -5.79 17.38
N ALA A 197 13.39 -6.76 17.63
CA ALA A 197 12.42 -7.22 16.64
C ALA A 197 11.39 -6.11 16.33
N ILE A 198 10.95 -5.38 17.36
CA ILE A 198 10.04 -4.24 17.18
C ILE A 198 10.77 -3.10 16.46
N ASP A 199 11.98 -2.76 16.88
CA ASP A 199 12.75 -1.67 16.28
C ASP A 199 13.06 -1.95 14.80
N SER A 200 13.40 -3.19 14.45
CA SER A 200 13.61 -3.63 13.05
C SER A 200 12.39 -3.38 12.17
N VAL A 201 11.19 -3.75 12.63
CA VAL A 201 9.92 -3.51 11.89
C VAL A 201 9.61 -2.02 11.77
N VAL A 202 9.83 -1.24 12.83
CA VAL A 202 9.57 0.21 12.81
C VAL A 202 10.57 0.95 11.92
N GLN A 203 11.82 0.48 11.87
CA GLN A 203 12.85 1.02 10.99
C GLN A 203 12.60 0.64 9.53
N SER A 204 12.23 -0.61 9.23
CA SER A 204 11.89 -1.03 7.86
C SER A 204 10.66 -0.27 7.33
N GLY A 205 9.69 -0.02 8.21
CA GLY A 205 8.51 0.80 7.96
C GLY A 205 8.78 2.30 7.82
N TYR A 206 10.02 2.79 8.01
CA TYR A 206 10.34 4.22 7.91
C TYR A 206 9.88 4.85 6.58
N ARG A 207 9.97 4.08 5.49
CA ARG A 207 9.53 4.52 4.15
C ARG A 207 8.04 4.85 4.10
N LEU A 208 7.23 4.18 4.92
CA LEU A 208 5.79 4.41 4.99
C LEU A 208 5.47 5.79 5.56
N TYR A 209 6.14 6.24 6.63
CA TYR A 209 5.83 7.52 7.29
C TYR A 209 6.81 8.66 7.01
N ALA A 210 7.87 8.43 6.23
CA ALA A 210 8.78 9.50 5.81
C ALA A 210 8.05 10.63 5.05
N HIS A 211 7.01 10.30 4.29
CA HIS A 211 6.20 11.28 3.56
C HIS A 211 5.47 12.25 4.51
N CYS A 212 4.89 11.75 5.61
CA CYS A 212 4.20 12.56 6.61
C CYS A 212 5.03 13.76 7.06
N TYR A 213 6.33 13.55 7.30
CA TYR A 213 7.21 14.62 7.73
C TYR A 213 7.57 15.61 6.62
N ARG A 214 7.77 15.13 5.38
CA ARG A 214 8.02 16.01 4.22
C ARG A 214 6.83 16.93 3.97
N ASP A 215 5.61 16.42 4.09
CA ASP A 215 4.40 17.21 3.89
C ASP A 215 4.27 18.26 5.01
N GLY A 216 4.68 17.91 6.23
CA GLY A 216 4.83 18.86 7.34
C GLY A 216 5.86 19.95 7.06
N LEU A 217 7.01 19.60 6.51
CA LEU A 217 8.06 20.56 6.13
C LEU A 217 7.60 21.52 5.02
N ALA A 218 6.75 21.07 4.10
CA ALA A 218 6.16 21.92 3.07
C ALA A 218 5.26 23.03 3.66
N ARG A 219 4.58 22.75 4.79
CA ARG A 219 3.77 23.72 5.53
C ARG A 219 4.61 24.57 6.50
N ASN A 220 5.59 23.96 7.15
CA ASN A 220 6.48 24.62 8.10
C ASN A 220 7.92 24.13 7.91
N PRO A 221 8.78 24.90 7.21
CA PRO A 221 10.17 24.53 6.97
C PRO A 221 11.03 24.38 8.24
N ARG A 222 10.57 24.93 9.38
CA ARG A 222 11.23 24.82 10.68
C ARG A 222 10.60 23.74 11.57
N LEU A 223 9.73 22.89 11.03
CA LEU A 223 9.04 21.86 11.78
C LEU A 223 10.06 20.90 12.42
N GLY A 224 10.10 20.90 13.74
CA GLY A 224 10.98 20.05 14.53
C GLY A 224 10.30 19.67 15.84
N GLY A 225 10.76 18.58 16.44
CA GLY A 225 10.17 18.04 17.66
C GLY A 225 10.29 16.52 17.70
N ALA A 226 9.51 15.87 18.55
CA ALA A 226 9.43 14.42 18.60
C ALA A 226 7.98 13.95 18.55
N VAL A 227 7.77 12.90 17.77
CA VAL A 227 6.55 12.12 17.79
C VAL A 227 6.74 11.02 18.83
N ARG A 228 5.82 10.93 19.78
CA ARG A 228 5.77 9.89 20.82
C ARG A 228 4.46 9.14 20.65
N LEU A 229 4.53 7.86 20.32
CA LEU A 229 3.33 7.02 20.17
C LEU A 229 3.34 5.94 21.25
N ARG A 230 2.17 5.70 21.84
CA ARG A 230 1.89 4.48 22.61
C ARG A 230 1.04 3.58 21.74
N PHE A 231 1.44 2.33 21.55
CA PHE A 231 0.64 1.41 20.74
C PHE A 231 0.64 0.00 21.33
N VAL A 232 -0.38 -0.76 20.94
CA VAL A 232 -0.60 -2.12 21.41
C VAL A 232 -0.46 -3.09 20.24
N ILE A 233 0.49 -4.02 20.35
CA ILE A 233 0.67 -5.13 19.42
C ILE A 233 -0.20 -6.30 19.89
N GLY A 234 -1.11 -6.75 19.03
CA GLY A 234 -2.00 -7.88 19.26
C GLY A 234 -1.30 -9.22 19.24
N ARG A 235 -2.04 -10.28 19.62
CA ARG A 235 -1.56 -11.67 19.65
C ARG A 235 -1.22 -12.24 18.28
N ASP A 236 -1.71 -11.59 17.23
CA ASP A 236 -1.52 -11.87 15.81
C ASP A 236 -0.41 -11.00 15.19
N GLY A 237 0.23 -10.12 15.99
CA GLY A 237 1.27 -9.21 15.51
C GLY A 237 0.75 -7.95 14.82
N SER A 238 -0.57 -7.77 14.71
CA SER A 238 -1.16 -6.52 14.19
C SER A 238 -1.26 -5.44 15.27
N VAL A 239 -1.24 -4.18 14.87
CA VAL A 239 -1.42 -3.06 15.82
C VAL A 239 -2.91 -2.82 16.05
N GLN A 240 -3.34 -2.91 17.31
CA GLN A 240 -4.75 -2.84 17.71
C GLN A 240 -5.17 -1.43 18.15
N GLN A 241 -4.24 -0.68 18.72
CA GLN A 241 -4.47 0.67 19.23
C GLN A 241 -3.20 1.50 19.11
N VAL A 242 -3.37 2.78 18.79
CA VAL A 242 -2.32 3.80 18.82
C VAL A 242 -2.86 5.05 19.52
N ARG A 243 -2.05 5.66 20.38
CA ARG A 243 -2.36 6.89 21.12
C ARG A 243 -1.17 7.83 21.09
N ASP A 244 -1.45 9.13 21.24
CA ASP A 244 -0.37 10.11 21.40
C ASP A 244 0.21 10.02 22.82
N GLY A 245 1.50 9.69 22.88
CA GLY A 245 2.28 9.53 24.10
C GLY A 245 2.78 10.83 24.70
N GLY A 246 2.34 11.98 24.18
CA GLY A 246 2.81 13.32 24.54
C GLY A 246 3.83 13.83 23.55
N SER A 247 3.48 13.84 22.27
CA SER A 247 4.29 14.41 21.20
C SER A 247 4.52 15.91 21.42
N ASP A 248 5.71 16.38 21.10
CA ASP A 248 6.13 17.81 21.17
C ASP A 248 6.30 18.41 19.76
N LEU A 249 5.93 17.66 18.72
CA LEU A 249 5.84 18.17 17.35
C LEU A 249 4.60 19.09 17.22
N PRO A 250 4.73 20.33 16.72
CA PRO A 250 3.64 21.30 16.70
C PRO A 250 2.59 21.05 15.59
N ASP A 251 2.84 20.11 14.66
CA ASP A 251 1.88 19.76 13.60
C ASP A 251 1.16 18.44 13.94
N PRO A 252 -0.11 18.51 14.40
CA PRO A 252 -0.89 17.31 14.73
C PRO A 252 -1.22 16.45 13.51
N ARG A 253 -1.23 17.01 12.30
CA ARG A 253 -1.48 16.23 11.06
C ARG A 253 -0.34 15.25 10.80
N VAL A 254 0.89 15.67 11.11
CA VAL A 254 2.07 14.78 11.00
C VAL A 254 2.00 13.67 12.05
N ILE A 255 1.56 13.99 13.28
CA ILE A 255 1.39 12.98 14.34
C ILE A 255 0.34 11.94 13.93
N ASP A 256 -0.82 12.38 13.46
CA ASP A 256 -1.90 11.51 12.99
C ASP A 256 -1.43 10.65 11.80
N CYS A 257 -0.79 11.25 10.79
CA CYS A 257 -0.26 10.54 9.61
C CYS A 257 0.76 9.46 10.01
N VAL A 258 1.70 9.76 10.92
CA VAL A 258 2.65 8.75 11.40
C VAL A 258 1.89 7.62 12.10
N ALA A 259 0.90 7.92 12.95
CA ALA A 259 0.12 6.90 13.62
C ALA A 259 -0.72 6.02 12.66
N GLN A 260 -1.23 6.56 11.55
CA GLN A 260 -1.91 5.77 10.51
C GLN A 260 -1.01 4.64 10.00
N THR A 261 0.25 4.96 9.70
CA THR A 261 1.20 3.96 9.18
C THR A 261 1.52 2.85 10.17
N PHE A 262 1.42 3.11 11.49
CA PHE A 262 1.66 2.09 12.51
C PHE A 262 0.61 0.98 12.46
N PHE A 263 -0.63 1.27 12.05
CA PHE A 263 -1.66 0.24 11.85
C PHE A 263 -1.37 -0.69 10.67
N ALA A 264 -0.54 -0.26 9.72
CA ALA A 264 -0.14 -1.07 8.58
C ALA A 264 1.09 -1.95 8.86
N LEU A 265 1.80 -1.73 9.98
CA LEU A 265 2.95 -2.53 10.35
C LEU A 265 2.53 -3.92 10.84
N ARG A 266 3.34 -4.92 10.50
CA ARG A 266 3.18 -6.31 10.94
C ARG A 266 4.38 -6.72 11.78
N PHE A 267 4.12 -7.03 13.04
CA PHE A 267 5.13 -7.46 13.99
C PHE A 267 5.15 -8.98 14.10
N PRO A 268 6.29 -9.58 14.47
CA PRO A 268 6.32 -10.98 14.85
C PRO A 268 5.33 -11.26 15.98
N ARG A 269 4.81 -12.49 16.00
CA ARG A 269 3.87 -12.92 17.02
C ARG A 269 4.52 -12.78 18.42
N PRO A 270 3.89 -12.06 19.36
CA PRO A 270 4.40 -11.97 20.73
C PRO A 270 4.41 -13.34 21.42
N GLU A 271 5.33 -13.53 22.38
CA GLU A 271 5.44 -14.78 23.13
C GLU A 271 4.16 -15.11 23.92
N ARG A 272 3.53 -14.07 24.48
CA ARG A 272 2.28 -14.15 25.23
C ARG A 272 1.57 -12.81 25.21
N GLY A 273 0.26 -12.82 25.47
CA GLY A 273 -0.53 -11.60 25.66
C GLY A 273 -0.45 -10.62 24.48
N HIS A 274 -0.69 -9.35 24.76
CA HIS A 274 -0.50 -8.25 23.84
C HIS A 274 0.59 -7.32 24.40
N VAL A 275 1.36 -6.69 23.53
CA VAL A 275 2.55 -5.92 23.94
C VAL A 275 2.26 -4.44 23.92
N HIS A 276 2.54 -3.74 25.03
CA HIS A 276 2.40 -2.29 25.15
C HIS A 276 3.73 -1.62 24.87
N VAL A 277 3.78 -0.78 23.84
CA VAL A 277 5.03 -0.23 23.31
C VAL A 277 4.97 1.29 23.27
N LEU A 278 6.08 1.91 23.69
CA LEU A 278 6.37 3.33 23.57
C LEU A 278 7.38 3.53 22.45
N TYR A 279 6.97 4.23 21.40
CA TYR A 279 7.85 4.65 20.32
C TYR A 279 8.14 6.14 20.43
N ARG A 280 9.41 6.52 20.20
CA ARG A 280 9.80 7.92 20.07
C ARG A 280 10.71 8.16 18.87
N ARG A 281 10.29 9.10 18.01
CA ARG A 281 11.09 9.61 16.90
C ARG A 281 11.29 11.11 17.01
N LYS A 282 12.56 11.55 17.04
CA LYS A 282 12.90 12.97 16.88
C LYS A 282 12.94 13.30 15.37
N PHE A 283 12.26 14.38 15.00
CA PHE A 283 12.33 15.01 13.69
C PHE A 283 13.07 16.33 13.82
N HIS A 284 14.02 16.56 12.91
CA HIS A 284 14.79 17.78 12.87
C HIS A 284 14.48 18.48 11.56
N PRO A 285 14.22 19.80 11.58
CA PRO A 285 14.05 20.55 10.35
C PRO A 285 15.26 20.28 9.47
N GLY A 286 15.01 20.03 8.18
CA GLY A 286 16.10 19.94 7.22
C GLY A 286 16.96 21.19 7.40
N LEU A 287 18.25 21.02 7.65
CA LEU A 287 19.22 22.11 7.60
C LEU A 287 19.23 22.60 6.16
N LEU A 288 18.29 23.47 5.80
CA LEU A 288 18.47 24.33 4.66
C LEU A 288 19.62 25.25 5.04
N PRO A 289 20.80 25.17 4.39
CA PRO A 289 21.77 26.22 4.54
C PRO A 289 21.05 27.52 4.17
N ARG A 290 21.05 28.49 5.09
CA ARG A 290 20.48 29.81 4.80
C ARG A 290 21.27 30.37 3.62
N ARG A 291 20.67 30.40 2.43
CA ARG A 291 21.12 31.32 1.38
C ARG A 291 20.88 32.73 1.93
N GLY A 292 21.93 33.35 2.47
CA GLY A 292 21.86 34.73 2.95
C GLY A 292 22.59 35.03 4.25
N GLU A 293 23.74 34.42 4.52
CA GLU A 293 24.71 35.02 5.45
C GLU A 293 26.07 35.05 4.74
N GLY A 294 26.48 36.25 4.34
CA GLY A 294 27.75 36.50 3.68
C GLY A 294 28.91 36.19 4.62
N GLY A 295 29.69 35.18 4.27
CA GLY A 295 30.96 34.85 4.91
C GLY A 295 31.75 33.98 3.94
N ASN A 296 32.87 34.50 3.45
CA ASN A 296 33.71 33.96 2.38
C ASN A 296 33.78 32.42 2.34
N SER A 297 33.19 31.85 1.28
CA SER A 297 33.34 30.46 0.92
C SER A 297 34.64 30.30 0.13
N ALA A 298 35.66 29.69 0.75
CA ALA A 298 36.68 28.99 -0.03
C ALA A 298 35.98 27.78 -0.69
N GLY A 299 35.87 27.84 -2.01
CA GLY A 299 35.09 26.92 -2.81
C GLY A 299 35.61 25.49 -2.77
N ALA A 300 34.69 24.53 -2.73
CA ALA A 300 34.97 23.18 -3.22
C ALA A 300 35.29 23.28 -4.73
N PRO A 301 36.34 22.58 -5.22
CA PRO A 301 36.67 22.62 -6.63
C PRO A 301 35.54 22.00 -7.47
N PRO A 302 35.28 22.53 -8.67
CA PRO A 302 34.28 21.96 -9.57
C PRO A 302 34.67 20.53 -9.97
N PRO A 303 33.70 19.66 -10.29
CA PRO A 303 33.99 18.33 -10.80
C PRO A 303 34.79 18.43 -12.12
N PRO A 304 35.72 17.49 -12.38
CA PRO A 304 36.51 17.51 -13.60
C PRO A 304 35.61 17.35 -14.83
N SER A 305 35.91 18.14 -15.86
CA SER A 305 35.25 18.07 -17.17
C SER A 305 35.47 16.70 -17.84
N PRO A 306 34.53 16.18 -18.64
CA PRO A 306 34.73 14.96 -19.40
C PRO A 306 35.87 15.12 -20.43
N PRO A 307 36.63 14.06 -20.75
CA PRO A 307 37.69 14.12 -21.74
C PRO A 307 37.12 14.41 -23.13
N ALA A 308 37.71 15.41 -23.80
CA ALA A 308 37.40 15.76 -25.18
C ALA A 308 38.19 14.86 -26.13
N ASP A 309 37.72 13.63 -26.35
CA ASP A 309 38.17 12.79 -27.47
C ASP A 309 37.09 11.74 -27.78
N PHE A 310 36.05 12.18 -28.50
CA PHE A 310 35.24 11.28 -29.31
C PHE A 310 35.44 11.68 -30.77
N PRO A 311 35.98 10.82 -31.64
CA PRO A 311 36.05 11.11 -33.06
C PRO A 311 34.63 11.28 -33.62
N PRO A 312 34.42 12.21 -34.56
CA PRO A 312 33.09 12.42 -35.13
C PRO A 312 32.59 11.14 -35.82
N LEU A 313 31.33 10.80 -35.58
CA LEU A 313 30.62 9.77 -36.31
C LEU A 313 30.69 10.08 -37.80
N VAL A 314 31.36 9.21 -38.55
CA VAL A 314 31.39 9.24 -40.01
C VAL A 314 29.96 9.02 -40.50
N THR A 315 29.36 10.04 -41.11
CA THR A 315 28.09 9.90 -41.82
C THR A 315 28.34 9.14 -43.14
N PRO A 316 27.54 8.10 -43.46
CA PRO A 316 27.68 7.42 -44.74
C PRO A 316 27.19 8.34 -45.86
N GLN A 317 28.07 8.66 -46.81
CA GLN A 317 27.71 9.39 -48.02
C GLN A 317 26.69 8.60 -48.85
N ARG A 318 25.65 9.32 -49.26
CA ARG A 318 24.64 8.91 -50.22
C ARG A 318 25.31 8.73 -51.59
N ARG A 319 25.44 7.48 -52.06
CA ARG A 319 25.80 7.21 -53.46
C ARG A 319 24.62 7.59 -54.35
N ASP A 320 24.75 8.71 -55.05
CA ASP A 320 23.97 8.95 -56.27
C ASP A 320 24.42 7.95 -57.34
N ARG A 321 23.46 7.23 -57.93
CA ARG A 321 23.61 6.53 -59.20
C ARG A 321 22.66 7.20 -60.18
N GLY A 322 23.25 7.68 -61.28
CA GLY A 322 22.54 7.95 -62.52
C GLY A 322 22.17 6.68 -63.27
#